data_AF-A0A7S0ZEE0-F1
#
_entry.id   AF-A0A7S0ZEE0-F1
#
_cell.length_a   1.000
_cell.length_b   1.000
_cell.length_c   1.000
_cell.angle_alpha   90.00
_cell.angle_beta   90.00
_cell.angle_gamma   90.00
#
_symmetry.space_group_name_H-M   'P 1'
#
loop_
_entity.id
_entity.type
_entity.pdbx_description
1 polymer ?
#
loop_
_entity_poly.entity_id
_entity_poly.type
_entity_poly.pdbx_seq_one_letter_code
_entity_poly.pdbx_strand_id
1 'polypeptide(L)'
;GWVQFSGARFMPEVFYFMRFHNIRVVSARSTYEHENPSDPSHWKIRAFSEEFEKLIRHGGELNLLSIGDGESELNASYHVRSEFLGSCVKTIKFLECPTIEQLARQIHVVEFSFSELYEHDSNADLDLATLTYN
;
A
#
# COMPACT_ATOMS: atom_id res chain seq x y z
N GLY A 1 4.89 -12.71 11.88
CA GLY A 1 3.86 -11.66 12.04
C GLY A 1 2.60 -12.07 11.31
N TRP A 2 1.56 -11.21 11.32
CA TRP A 2 0.25 -11.53 10.74
C TRP A 2 0.35 -11.96 9.27
N VAL A 3 1.11 -11.23 8.44
CA VAL A 3 1.31 -11.53 7.01
C VAL A 3 1.85 -12.95 6.78
N GLN A 4 2.85 -13.39 7.56
CA GLN A 4 3.42 -14.72 7.38
C GLN A 4 2.45 -15.83 7.80
N PHE A 5 1.73 -15.64 8.91
CA PHE A 5 0.79 -16.65 9.40
C PHE A 5 -0.47 -16.75 8.51
N SER A 6 -1.04 -15.62 8.09
CA SER A 6 -2.22 -15.61 7.22
C SER A 6 -1.86 -16.06 5.81
N GLY A 7 -0.73 -15.59 5.25
CA GLY A 7 -0.25 -15.99 3.93
C GLY A 7 -0.02 -17.49 3.85
N ALA A 8 0.72 -18.08 4.79
CA ALA A 8 0.99 -19.52 4.78
C ALA A 8 -0.29 -20.38 4.94
N ARG A 9 -1.31 -19.87 5.65
CA ARG A 9 -2.55 -20.61 5.92
C ARG A 9 -3.59 -20.49 4.81
N PHE A 10 -3.79 -19.29 4.27
CA PHE A 10 -4.92 -18.98 3.40
C PHE A 10 -4.51 -18.71 1.94
N MET A 11 -3.26 -18.32 1.69
CA MET A 11 -2.74 -18.02 0.34
C MET A 11 -1.29 -18.51 0.17
N PRO A 12 -1.06 -19.84 0.28
CA PRO A 12 0.30 -20.40 0.33
C PRO A 12 1.13 -20.10 -0.92
N GLU A 13 0.51 -20.08 -2.11
CA GLU A 13 1.19 -19.74 -3.36
C GLU A 13 1.64 -18.28 -3.40
N VAL A 14 0.80 -17.34 -2.94
CA VAL A 14 1.17 -15.92 -2.81
C VAL A 14 2.31 -15.77 -1.81
N PHE A 15 2.24 -16.48 -0.68
CA PHE A 15 3.30 -16.44 0.33
C PHE A 15 4.62 -16.99 -0.22
N TYR A 16 4.59 -18.08 -0.99
CA TYR A 16 5.77 -18.61 -1.67
C TYR A 16 6.35 -17.60 -2.66
N PHE A 17 5.52 -16.99 -3.50
CA PHE A 17 5.93 -15.95 -4.44
C PHE A 17 6.64 -14.79 -3.73
N MET A 18 6.04 -14.27 -2.64
CA MET A 18 6.64 -13.20 -1.84
C MET A 18 8.03 -13.57 -1.32
N ARG A 19 8.20 -14.80 -0.82
CA ARG A 19 9.49 -15.29 -0.32
C ARG A 19 10.51 -15.48 -1.44
N PHE A 20 10.10 -16.08 -2.56
CA PHE A 20 10.96 -16.33 -3.70
C PHE A 20 11.52 -15.02 -4.28
N HIS A 21 10.69 -13.98 -4.38
CA HIS A 21 11.08 -12.66 -4.87
C HIS A 21 11.67 -11.74 -3.80
N ASN A 22 11.91 -12.22 -2.58
CA ASN A 22 12.42 -11.43 -1.45
C ASN A 22 11.60 -10.14 -1.19
N ILE A 23 10.27 -10.21 -1.33
CA ILE A 23 9.37 -9.09 -1.04
C ILE A 23 9.46 -8.77 0.45
N ARG A 24 9.86 -7.53 0.75
CA ARG A 24 10.07 -7.07 2.11
C ARG A 24 8.74 -6.81 2.82
N VAL A 25 8.61 -7.33 4.04
CA VAL A 25 7.44 -7.10 4.90
C VAL A 25 7.82 -6.16 6.03
N VAL A 26 7.14 -5.01 6.09
CA VAL A 26 7.29 -4.02 7.17
C VAL A 26 6.00 -4.01 8.01
N SER A 27 6.13 -4.09 9.34
CA SER A 27 5.00 -4.04 10.26
C SER A 27 5.00 -2.72 11.02
N ALA A 28 4.25 -1.73 10.51
CA ALA A 28 4.14 -0.42 11.14
C ALA A 28 3.78 -0.51 12.63
N ARG A 29 2.79 -1.35 12.97
CA ARG A 29 2.38 -1.61 14.36
C ARG A 29 3.55 -2.13 15.20
N SER A 30 4.19 -3.20 14.76
CA SER A 30 5.27 -3.82 15.56
C SER A 30 6.45 -2.86 15.78
N THR A 31 6.67 -1.93 14.86
CA THR A 31 7.75 -0.93 14.97
C THR A 31 7.35 0.26 15.84
N TYR A 32 6.17 0.87 15.63
CA TYR A 32 5.84 2.20 16.19
C TYR A 32 4.69 2.21 17.21
N GLU A 33 4.05 1.06 17.51
CA GLU A 33 2.98 1.00 18.52
C GLU A 33 3.44 1.49 19.89
N HIS A 34 4.70 1.24 20.26
CA HIS A 34 5.25 1.70 21.54
C HIS A 34 5.34 3.23 21.67
N GLU A 35 5.44 3.97 20.56
CA GLU A 35 5.48 5.44 20.55
C GLU A 35 4.08 6.05 20.66
N ASN A 36 3.08 5.41 20.03
CA ASN A 36 1.71 5.92 20.02
C ASN A 36 0.67 4.77 20.04
N PRO A 37 0.41 4.13 21.19
CA PRO A 37 -0.28 2.83 21.25
C PRO A 37 -1.71 2.76 20.70
N SER A 38 -2.35 3.89 20.45
CA SER A 38 -3.75 3.97 20.01
C SER A 38 -3.94 4.61 18.64
N ASP A 39 -2.88 4.84 17.87
CA ASP A 39 -2.95 5.56 16.59
C ASP A 39 -2.29 4.78 15.43
N PRO A 40 -3.04 3.85 14.80
CA PRO A 40 -2.56 3.11 13.64
C PRO A 40 -2.16 3.98 12.44
N SER A 41 -2.80 5.14 12.28
CA SER A 41 -2.47 6.10 11.23
C SER A 41 -1.08 6.68 11.48
N HIS A 42 -0.76 7.07 12.71
CA HIS A 42 0.57 7.53 13.08
C HIS A 42 1.65 6.47 12.80
N TRP A 43 1.39 5.20 13.11
CA TRP A 43 2.35 4.12 12.84
C TRP A 43 2.67 4.00 11.36
N LYS A 44 1.65 4.08 10.50
CA LYS A 44 1.83 3.96 9.05
C LYS A 44 2.49 5.20 8.47
N ILE A 45 2.16 6.40 8.94
CA ILE A 45 2.86 7.63 8.55
C ILE A 45 4.35 7.49 8.83
N ARG A 46 4.72 7.11 10.07
CA ARG A 46 6.13 6.93 10.46
C ARG A 46 6.83 5.84 9.65
N ALA A 47 6.15 4.71 9.42
CA ALA A 47 6.67 3.64 8.59
C ALA A 47 6.91 4.10 7.14
N PHE A 48 5.95 4.81 6.54
CA PHE A 48 6.07 5.29 5.16
C PHE A 48 7.21 6.30 5.03
N SER A 49 7.28 7.32 5.89
CA SER A 49 8.37 8.31 5.84
C SER A 49 9.73 7.66 6.05
N GLU A 50 9.90 6.78 7.03
CA GLU A 50 11.19 6.12 7.27
C GLU A 50 11.61 5.24 6.07
N GLU A 51 10.67 4.54 5.45
CA GLU A 51 10.95 3.72 4.27
C GLU A 51 11.22 4.55 3.01
N PHE A 52 10.52 5.65 2.82
CA PHE A 52 10.81 6.63 1.77
C PHE A 52 12.20 7.21 1.92
N GLU A 53 12.56 7.69 3.12
CA GLU A 53 13.87 8.24 3.39
C GLU A 53 14.98 7.22 3.08
N LYS A 54 14.84 5.97 3.53
CA LYS A 54 15.84 4.92 3.24
C LYS A 54 16.07 4.73 1.75
N LEU A 55 15.01 4.79 0.95
CA LEU A 55 15.07 4.59 -0.49
C LEU A 55 15.61 5.83 -1.23
N ILE A 56 15.21 7.04 -0.83
CA ILE A 56 15.62 8.31 -1.46
C ILE A 56 17.04 8.73 -1.06
N ARG A 57 17.55 8.31 0.12
CA ARG A 57 18.92 8.61 0.59
C ARG A 57 20.01 8.24 -0.41
N HIS A 58 19.72 7.36 -1.37
CA HIS A 58 20.63 6.98 -2.45
C HIS A 58 20.57 7.89 -3.69
N GLY A 59 19.83 9.00 -3.63
CA GLY A 59 19.68 9.97 -4.70
C GLY A 59 18.66 9.50 -5.74
N GLY A 60 17.40 9.90 -5.59
CA GLY A 60 16.38 9.59 -6.58
C GLY A 60 14.99 10.06 -6.18
N GLU A 61 14.10 10.02 -7.16
CA GLU A 61 12.66 10.19 -7.02
C GLU A 61 12.03 8.80 -6.98
N LEU A 62 10.96 8.63 -6.19
CA LEU A 62 10.23 7.36 -6.13
C LEU A 62 8.94 7.45 -6.92
N ASN A 63 8.55 6.31 -7.47
CA ASN A 63 7.23 6.08 -8.02
C ASN A 63 6.51 5.09 -7.10
N LEU A 64 5.79 5.61 -6.10
CA LEU A 64 5.03 4.82 -5.14
C LEU A 64 3.65 4.52 -5.69
N LEU A 65 3.30 3.23 -5.67
CA LEU A 65 1.92 2.76 -5.78
C LEU A 65 1.48 2.16 -4.44
N SER A 66 0.57 2.83 -3.75
CA SER A 66 -0.02 2.40 -2.49
C SER A 66 -1.39 1.77 -2.75
N ILE A 67 -1.62 0.55 -2.26
CA ILE A 67 -2.85 -0.20 -2.47
C ILE A 67 -3.37 -0.68 -1.11
N GLY A 68 -4.62 -0.38 -0.79
CA GLY A 68 -5.21 -0.81 0.49
C GLY A 68 -6.67 -0.42 0.65
N ASP A 69 -7.32 -1.00 1.64
CA ASP A 69 -8.73 -0.79 2.00
C ASP A 69 -8.91 0.17 3.20
N GLY A 70 -7.86 0.42 3.98
CA GLY A 70 -7.89 1.30 5.14
C GLY A 70 -7.64 2.78 4.83
N GLU A 71 -8.13 3.68 5.70
CA GLU A 71 -7.81 5.13 5.64
C GLU A 71 -6.37 5.42 6.08
N SER A 72 -5.83 4.58 6.96
CA SER A 72 -4.50 4.78 7.55
C SER A 72 -3.37 4.76 6.50
N GLU A 73 -3.47 3.88 5.49
CA GLU A 73 -2.55 3.80 4.35
C GLU A 73 -2.66 5.03 3.46
N LEU A 74 -3.88 5.48 3.23
CA LEU A 74 -4.17 6.64 2.38
C LEU A 74 -3.56 7.90 3.00
N ASN A 75 -3.80 8.11 4.30
CA ASN A 75 -3.21 9.21 5.06
C ASN A 75 -1.67 9.17 5.06
N ALA A 76 -1.06 8.00 5.22
CA ALA A 76 0.39 7.83 5.14
C ALA A 76 0.93 8.15 3.75
N SER A 77 0.20 7.76 2.69
CA SER A 77 0.56 8.05 1.29
C SER A 77 0.52 9.55 1.01
N TYR A 78 -0.53 10.25 1.46
CA TYR A 78 -0.61 11.71 1.32
C TYR A 78 0.46 12.44 2.13
N HIS A 79 0.82 11.92 3.31
CA HIS A 79 1.93 12.48 4.09
C HIS A 79 3.23 12.47 3.29
N VAL A 80 3.66 11.30 2.77
CA VAL A 80 4.89 11.21 1.98
C VAL A 80 4.82 11.99 0.67
N ARG A 81 3.64 12.06 0.02
CA ARG A 81 3.43 12.90 -1.16
C ARG A 81 3.71 14.38 -0.89
N SER A 82 3.33 14.86 0.30
CA SER A 82 3.56 16.25 0.71
C SER A 82 4.99 16.52 1.16
N GLU A 83 5.67 15.50 1.70
CA GLU A 83 7.02 15.58 2.24
C GLU A 83 8.09 15.46 1.14
N PHE A 84 7.86 14.59 0.14
CA PHE A 84 8.83 14.24 -0.90
C PHE A 84 8.36 14.69 -2.31
N LEU A 85 8.39 16.00 -2.56
CA LEU A 85 7.80 16.64 -3.75
C LEU A 85 8.35 16.18 -5.12
N GLY A 86 9.52 15.55 -5.18
CA GLY A 86 10.06 14.98 -6.42
C GLY A 86 9.49 13.60 -6.77
N SER A 87 8.78 12.95 -5.85
CA SER A 87 8.26 11.59 -6.05
C SER A 87 6.82 11.60 -6.56
N CYS A 88 6.47 10.60 -7.35
CA CYS A 88 5.09 10.31 -7.71
C CYS A 88 4.48 9.36 -6.68
N VAL A 89 3.34 9.73 -6.13
CA VAL A 89 2.56 8.90 -5.20
C VAL A 89 1.18 8.66 -5.80
N LYS A 90 0.88 7.38 -6.00
CA LYS A 90 -0.39 6.92 -6.54
C LYS A 90 -1.07 6.03 -5.52
N THR A 91 -2.38 6.19 -5.39
CA THR A 91 -3.16 5.44 -4.41
C THR A 91 -4.27 4.66 -5.10
N ILE A 92 -4.49 3.43 -4.64
CA ILE A 92 -5.66 2.64 -5.00
C ILE A 92 -6.38 2.28 -3.70
N LYS A 93 -7.58 2.83 -3.53
CA LYS A 93 -8.46 2.56 -2.39
C LYS A 93 -9.41 1.42 -2.74
N PHE A 94 -9.31 0.33 -2.00
CA PHE A 94 -10.26 -0.77 -2.08
C PHE A 94 -11.46 -0.50 -1.17
N LEU A 95 -12.60 -1.07 -1.53
CA LEU A 95 -13.79 -1.15 -0.71
C LEU A 95 -13.48 -1.91 0.58
N GLU A 96 -13.89 -1.35 1.71
CA GLU A 96 -13.82 -2.00 3.02
C GLU A 96 -14.91 -3.08 3.13
N CYS A 97 -14.54 -4.29 3.57
CA CYS A 97 -15.43 -5.45 3.68
C CYS A 97 -16.18 -5.84 2.38
N PRO A 98 -15.47 -6.12 1.26
CA PRO A 98 -16.10 -6.49 0.00
C PRO A 98 -16.67 -7.92 0.04
N THR A 99 -17.67 -8.21 -0.82
CA THR A 99 -17.97 -9.60 -1.18
C THR A 99 -16.83 -10.22 -1.99
N ILE A 100 -16.83 -11.54 -2.16
CA ILE A 100 -15.80 -12.22 -2.96
C ILE A 100 -15.82 -11.71 -4.41
N GLU A 101 -17.00 -11.47 -4.98
CA GLU A 101 -17.18 -10.96 -6.34
C GLU A 101 -16.65 -9.53 -6.47
N GLN A 102 -16.91 -8.69 -5.47
CA GLN A 102 -16.39 -7.32 -5.42
C GLN A 102 -14.87 -7.32 -5.27
N LEU A 103 -14.30 -8.16 -4.41
CA LEU A 103 -12.84 -8.28 -4.26
C LEU A 103 -12.18 -8.76 -5.55
N ALA A 104 -12.74 -9.79 -6.19
CA ALA A 104 -12.23 -10.31 -7.47
C ALA A 104 -12.25 -9.24 -8.57
N ARG A 105 -13.35 -8.46 -8.65
CA ARG A 105 -13.45 -7.34 -9.60
C ARG A 105 -12.42 -6.26 -9.32
N GLN A 106 -12.20 -5.89 -8.05
CA GLN A 106 -11.21 -4.89 -7.68
C GLN A 106 -9.80 -5.33 -8.05
N ILE A 107 -9.44 -6.59 -7.78
CA ILE A 107 -8.14 -7.16 -8.19
C ILE A 107 -7.98 -7.12 -9.71
N HIS A 108 -9.03 -7.45 -10.47
CA HIS A 108 -8.98 -7.39 -11.93
C HIS A 108 -8.81 -5.96 -12.48
N VAL A 109 -9.49 -4.97 -11.88
CA VAL A 109 -9.30 -3.56 -12.27
C VAL A 109 -7.87 -3.10 -12.01
N VAL A 110 -7.27 -3.49 -10.88
CA VAL A 110 -5.85 -3.19 -10.59
C VAL A 110 -4.94 -3.84 -11.60
N GLU A 111 -5.15 -5.12 -11.91
CA GLU A 111 -4.35 -5.85 -12.89
C GLU A 111 -4.43 -5.20 -14.29
N PHE A 112 -5.63 -4.85 -14.74
CA PHE A 112 -5.85 -4.17 -16.02
C PHE A 112 -5.19 -2.78 -16.09
N SER A 113 -5.22 -2.02 -14.99
CA SER A 113 -4.66 -0.67 -14.92
C SER A 113 -3.19 -0.61 -14.49
N PHE A 114 -2.57 -1.74 -14.17
CA PHE A 114 -1.25 -1.76 -13.52
C PHE A 114 -0.17 -1.08 -14.38
N SER A 115 -0.15 -1.35 -15.68
CA SER A 115 0.84 -0.75 -16.61
C SER A 115 0.66 0.76 -16.72
N GLU A 116 -0.58 1.23 -16.85
CA GLU A 116 -0.91 2.66 -16.92
C GLU A 116 -0.52 3.36 -15.61
N LEU A 117 -0.88 2.78 -14.46
CA LEU A 117 -0.50 3.29 -13.15
C LEU A 117 1.00 3.26 -12.93
N TYR A 118 1.74 2.32 -13.51
CA TYR A 118 3.20 2.29 -13.42
C TYR A 118 3.82 3.43 -14.24
N GLU A 119 3.38 3.59 -15.49
CA GLU A 119 3.93 4.57 -16.45
C GLU A 119 3.53 6.02 -16.17
N HIS A 120 2.40 6.25 -15.48
CA HIS A 120 1.90 7.59 -15.17
C HIS A 120 2.95 8.42 -14.41
N ASP A 121 3.32 9.59 -14.91
CA ASP A 121 4.41 10.42 -14.39
C ASP A 121 3.96 11.50 -13.40
N SER A 122 2.76 11.36 -12.86
CA SER A 122 2.26 12.23 -11.80
C SER A 122 1.49 11.46 -10.74
N ASN A 123 1.09 12.19 -9.69
CA ASN A 123 0.27 11.61 -8.64
C ASN A 123 -1.13 11.26 -9.17
N ALA A 124 -1.70 10.16 -8.70
CA ALA A 124 -3.04 9.72 -9.09
C ALA A 124 -3.75 9.01 -7.94
N ASP A 125 -5.07 9.15 -7.86
CA ASP A 125 -5.88 8.54 -6.81
C ASP A 125 -7.03 7.79 -7.46
N LEU A 126 -7.09 6.48 -7.25
CA LEU A 126 -8.11 5.58 -7.80
C LEU A 126 -8.93 4.98 -6.65
N ASP A 127 -10.16 5.44 -6.51
CA ASP A 127 -11.08 4.92 -5.49
C ASP A 127 -12.05 3.88 -6.10
N LEU A 128 -11.76 2.61 -5.85
CA LEU A 128 -12.57 1.49 -6.34
C LEU A 128 -13.87 1.32 -5.56
N ALA A 129 -14.00 1.92 -4.36
CA ALA A 129 -15.26 1.90 -3.61
C ALA A 129 -16.35 2.70 -4.33
N THR A 130 -15.96 3.66 -5.17
CA THR A 130 -16.92 4.43 -6.00
C THR A 130 -17.41 3.64 -7.21
N LEU A 131 -16.70 2.58 -7.64
CA LEU A 131 -17.02 1.81 -8.84
C LEU A 131 -18.10 0.74 -8.61
N THR A 132 -18.51 0.49 -7.36
CA THR A 132 -19.48 -0.57 -7.02
C THR A 132 -20.95 -0.17 -7.20
N TYR A 133 -21.24 1.02 -7.73
CA TYR A 133 -22.60 1.51 -7.97
C TYR A 133 -23.14 1.33 -9.41
N ASN A 134 -22.39 0.67 -10.30
CA ASN A 134 -22.82 0.40 -11.68
C ASN A 134 -23.06 -1.09 -11.95
#